data_AF-A0A0S9R554-F1
#
_entry.id   AF-A0A0S9R554-F1
#
_cell.length_a   1.000
_cell.length_b   1.000
_cell.length_c   1.000
_cell.angle_alpha   90.00
_cell.angle_beta   90.00
_cell.angle_gamma   90.00
#
_symmetry.space_group_name_H-M   'P 1'
#
loop_
_entity.id
_entity.type
_entity.pdbx_description
1 polymer ?
#
loop_
_entity_poly.entity_id
_entity_poly.type
_entity_poly.pdbx_seq_one_letter_code
_entity_poly.pdbx_strand_id
1 'polypeptide(L)'
;MEPWSVAIFGVMGAAIAEFAVWFRFRRTPKADLPEWFTSVRYWIASVFAIFLGGLFAWAGLEGKDVSVFVVIQVGASTPLILQQLADGGALSLSAGTSN
;
A
#
# COMPACT_ATOMS: atom_id res chain seq x y z
N MET A 1 -4.00 -22.35 0.85
CA MET A 1 -3.80 -21.61 -0.42
C MET A 1 -2.33 -21.70 -0.81
N GLU A 2 -1.99 -21.86 -2.08
CA GLU A 2 -0.58 -21.95 -2.51
C GLU A 2 0.19 -20.65 -2.20
N PRO A 3 1.46 -20.71 -1.76
CA PRO A 3 2.23 -19.52 -1.34
C PRO A 3 2.36 -18.46 -2.44
N TRP A 4 2.53 -18.90 -3.69
CA TRP A 4 2.62 -18.00 -4.85
C TRP A 4 1.29 -17.27 -5.11
N SER A 5 0.15 -17.91 -4.84
CA SER A 5 -1.16 -17.30 -5.00
C SER A 5 -1.36 -16.19 -3.97
N VAL A 6 -0.90 -16.39 -2.74
CA VAL A 6 -0.94 -15.37 -1.68
C VAL A 6 -0.14 -14.14 -2.08
N ALA A 7 1.06 -14.33 -2.63
CA ALA A 7 1.88 -13.23 -3.13
C ALA A 7 1.18 -12.44 -4.24
N ILE A 8 0.60 -13.13 -5.24
CA ILE A 8 -0.10 -12.48 -6.36
C ILE A 8 -1.34 -11.72 -5.87
N PHE A 9 -2.17 -12.32 -5.02
CA PHE A 9 -3.36 -11.64 -4.49
C PHE A 9 -2.99 -10.46 -3.59
N GLY A 10 -1.87 -10.54 -2.86
CA GLY A 10 -1.32 -9.41 -2.11
C GLY A 10 -0.86 -8.27 -3.02
N VAL A 11 -0.12 -8.58 -4.11
CA VAL A 11 0.26 -7.61 -5.14
C VAL A 11 -0.98 -6.97 -5.76
N MET A 12 -2.02 -7.75 -6.08
CA MET A 12 -3.27 -7.23 -6.62
C MET A 12 -3.96 -6.28 -5.65
N GLY A 13 -4.01 -6.61 -4.36
CA GLY A 13 -4.56 -5.71 -3.34
C GLY A 13 -3.84 -4.38 -3.27
N ALA A 14 -2.51 -4.41 -3.26
CA ALA A 14 -1.70 -3.19 -3.26
C ALA A 14 -1.86 -2.38 -4.55
N ALA A 15 -1.94 -3.04 -5.71
CA ALA A 15 -2.20 -2.39 -6.99
C ALA A 15 -3.58 -1.73 -7.05
N ILE A 16 -4.61 -2.34 -6.47
CA ILE A 16 -5.95 -1.75 -6.37
C ILE A 16 -5.94 -0.48 -5.51
N ALA A 17 -5.23 -0.50 -4.37
CA ALA A 17 -5.09 0.67 -3.51
C ALA A 17 -4.42 1.83 -4.26
N GLU A 18 -3.36 1.55 -4.99
CA GLU A 18 -2.64 2.57 -5.77
C GLU A 18 -3.44 3.07 -6.97
N PHE A 19 -4.22 2.19 -7.61
CA PHE A 19 -5.18 2.57 -8.62
C PHE A 19 -6.28 3.48 -8.07
N ALA A 20 -6.73 3.26 -6.82
CA ALA A 20 -7.72 4.13 -6.18
C ALA A 20 -7.17 5.55 -5.92
N VAL A 21 -5.89 5.67 -5.53
CA VAL A 21 -5.20 6.97 -5.44
C VAL A 21 -5.21 7.65 -6.80
N TRP A 22 -4.82 6.94 -7.87
CA TRP A 22 -4.85 7.47 -9.23
C TRP A 22 -6.26 7.89 -9.66
N PHE A 23 -7.28 7.11 -9.30
CA PHE A 23 -8.68 7.40 -9.62
C PHE A 23 -9.22 8.65 -8.93
N ARG A 24 -8.75 8.94 -7.70
CA ARG A 24 -9.06 10.18 -6.99
C ARG A 24 -8.52 11.39 -7.73
N PHE A 25 -7.26 11.35 -8.15
CA PHE A 25 -6.62 12.44 -8.89
C PHE A 25 -7.16 12.63 -10.31
N ARG A 26 -7.74 11.58 -10.92
CA ARG A 26 -8.44 11.72 -12.21
C ARG A 26 -9.62 12.69 -12.16
N ARG A 27 -10.23 12.90 -10.99
CA ARG A 27 -11.33 13.85 -10.79
C ARG A 27 -10.86 15.26 -10.40
N THR A 28 -9.57 15.43 -10.13
CA THR A 28 -8.98 16.70 -9.75
C THR A 28 -8.64 17.51 -11.02
N PRO A 29 -9.02 18.80 -11.10
CA PRO A 29 -8.61 19.67 -12.19
C PRO A 29 -7.09 19.67 -12.33
N LYS A 30 -6.57 19.73 -13.56
CA LYS A 30 -5.11 19.71 -13.80
C LYS A 30 -4.35 20.83 -13.07
N ALA A 31 -5.01 21.93 -12.76
CA ALA A 31 -4.45 23.07 -12.02
C ALA A 31 -4.15 22.74 -10.54
N ASP A 32 -4.87 21.77 -9.96
CA ASP A 32 -4.74 21.36 -8.55
C ASP A 32 -4.02 20.01 -8.40
N LEU A 33 -3.45 19.46 -9.48
CA LEU A 33 -2.65 18.25 -9.43
C LEU A 33 -1.28 18.59 -8.82
N PRO A 34 -0.85 17.87 -7.77
CA PRO A 34 0.49 18.06 -7.23
C PRO A 34 1.56 17.75 -8.27
N GLU A 35 2.63 18.55 -8.32
CA GLU A 35 3.71 18.44 -9.30
C GLU A 35 4.42 17.07 -9.26
N TRP A 36 4.39 16.38 -8.12
CA TRP A 36 4.95 15.04 -7.96
C TRP A 36 4.13 13.95 -8.65
N PHE A 37 2.86 14.18 -9.01
CA PHE A 37 1.99 13.16 -9.62
C PHE A 37 2.42 12.77 -11.04
N THR A 38 3.10 13.68 -11.74
CA THR A 38 3.71 13.42 -13.07
C THR A 38 5.16 12.91 -12.96
N SER A 39 5.71 12.85 -11.75
CA SER A 39 7.11 12.46 -11.54
C SER A 39 7.31 10.95 -11.66
N VAL A 40 8.30 10.53 -12.44
CA VAL A 40 8.71 9.11 -12.56
C VAL A 40 9.08 8.52 -11.20
N ARG A 41 9.62 9.33 -10.28
CA ARG A 41 9.95 8.90 -8.90
C ARG A 41 8.74 8.40 -8.13
N TYR A 42 7.59 9.06 -8.28
CA TYR A 42 6.34 8.63 -7.64
C TYR A 42 5.92 7.25 -8.15
N TRP A 43 5.94 7.05 -9.47
CA TRP A 43 5.57 5.78 -10.09
C TRP A 43 6.51 4.63 -9.70
N ILE A 44 7.82 4.90 -9.56
CA ILE A 44 8.77 3.91 -9.03
C ILE A 44 8.40 3.53 -7.60
N ALA A 45 8.15 4.52 -6.73
CA ALA A 45 7.78 4.26 -5.34
C ALA A 45 6.46 3.47 -5.23
N SER A 46 5.46 3.80 -6.05
CA SER A 46 4.20 3.05 -6.14
C SER A 46 4.41 1.60 -6.58
N VAL A 47 5.28 1.35 -7.56
CA VAL A 47 5.64 -0.02 -7.98
C VAL A 47 6.30 -0.78 -6.83
N PHE A 48 7.24 -0.15 -6.11
CA PHE A 48 7.84 -0.77 -4.91
C PHE A 48 6.80 -1.08 -3.83
N ALA A 49 5.87 -0.16 -3.55
CA ALA A 49 4.79 -0.39 -2.58
C ALA A 49 3.89 -1.57 -2.98
N ILE A 50 3.61 -1.72 -4.28
CA ILE A 50 2.84 -2.86 -4.83
C ILE A 50 3.56 -4.19 -4.57
N PHE A 51 4.85 -4.27 -4.87
CA PHE A 51 5.64 -5.47 -4.60
C PHE A 51 5.76 -5.77 -3.10
N LEU A 52 5.90 -4.73 -2.26
CA LEU A 52 5.91 -4.89 -0.80
C LEU A 52 4.59 -5.42 -0.28
N GLY A 53 3.45 -5.06 -0.87
CA GLY A 53 2.15 -5.61 -0.47
C GLY A 53 2.03 -7.11 -0.73
N GLY A 54 2.58 -7.59 -1.85
CA GLY A 54 2.72 -9.03 -2.11
C GLY A 54 3.63 -9.73 -1.11
N LEU A 55 4.78 -9.11 -0.81
CA LEU A 55 5.76 -9.63 0.14
C LEU A 55 5.18 -9.73 1.56
N PHE A 56 4.45 -8.72 2.01
CA PHE A 56 3.81 -8.69 3.33
C PHE A 56 2.68 -9.69 3.43
N ALA A 57 1.85 -9.81 2.38
CA ALA A 57 0.82 -10.82 2.32
C ALA A 57 1.41 -12.24 2.38
N TRP A 58 2.45 -12.51 1.59
CA TRP A 58 3.15 -13.80 1.61
C TRP A 58 3.77 -14.07 2.98
N ALA A 59 4.62 -13.19 3.51
CA ALA A 59 5.26 -13.38 4.80
C ALA A 59 4.27 -13.48 5.98
N GLY A 60 3.13 -12.79 5.91
CA GLY A 60 2.13 -12.76 6.98
C GLY A 60 1.11 -13.90 6.94
N LEU A 61 0.83 -14.46 5.75
CA LEU A 61 -0.27 -15.39 5.51
C LEU A 61 0.16 -16.73 4.88
N GLU A 62 1.45 -16.91 4.59
CA GLU A 62 1.97 -18.19 4.11
C GLU A 62 1.60 -19.34 5.06
N GLY A 63 1.13 -20.45 4.47
CA GLY A 63 0.71 -21.64 5.21
C GLY A 63 -0.63 -21.50 5.96
N LYS A 64 -1.28 -20.32 5.92
CA LYS A 64 -2.58 -20.10 6.57
C LYS A 64 -3.73 -20.36 5.60
N ASP A 65 -4.82 -20.91 6.13
CA ASP A 65 -6.06 -21.10 5.38
C ASP A 65 -6.92 -19.83 5.50
N VAL A 66 -6.59 -18.85 4.66
CA VAL A 66 -7.25 -17.53 4.62
C VAL A 66 -7.93 -17.32 3.27
N SER A 67 -9.06 -16.62 3.29
CA SER A 67 -9.79 -16.31 2.06
C SER A 67 -9.02 -15.33 1.19
N VAL A 68 -9.21 -15.41 -0.12
CA VAL A 68 -8.59 -14.51 -1.11
C VAL A 68 -8.89 -13.04 -0.78
N PHE A 69 -10.10 -12.76 -0.31
CA PHE A 69 -10.52 -11.41 0.05
C PHE A 69 -9.67 -10.82 1.19
N VAL A 70 -9.31 -11.61 2.20
CA VAL A 70 -8.43 -11.17 3.29
C VAL A 70 -7.03 -10.86 2.77
N VAL A 71 -6.50 -11.70 1.89
CA VAL A 71 -5.16 -11.50 1.28
C VAL A 71 -5.11 -10.18 0.50
N ILE A 72 -6.17 -9.87 -0.25
CA ILE A 72 -6.29 -8.59 -0.99
C ILE A 72 -6.33 -7.41 -0.03
N GLN A 73 -7.08 -7.49 1.08
CA GLN A 73 -7.13 -6.42 2.07
C GLN A 73 -5.77 -6.17 2.74
N VAL A 74 -5.01 -7.22 3.03
CA VAL A 74 -3.65 -7.12 3.58
C VAL A 74 -2.70 -6.48 2.56
N GLY A 75 -2.81 -6.84 1.29
CA GLY A 75 -2.07 -6.16 0.22
C GLY A 75 -2.42 -4.67 0.13
N ALA A 76 -3.71 -4.35 0.14
CA ALA A 76 -4.22 -2.97 0.01
C ALA A 76 -3.84 -2.05 1.19
N SER A 77 -3.67 -2.59 2.39
CA SER A 77 -3.25 -1.80 3.55
C SER A 77 -1.76 -1.44 3.54
N THR A 78 -0.94 -2.16 2.78
CA THR A 78 0.52 -1.94 2.73
C THR A 78 0.91 -0.53 2.28
N PRO A 79 0.43 0.01 1.13
CA PRO A 79 0.75 1.39 0.74
C PRO A 79 0.23 2.43 1.76
N LEU A 80 -0.87 2.16 2.46
CA LEU A 80 -1.39 3.05 3.51
C LEU A 80 -0.50 3.06 4.75
N ILE A 81 0.00 1.89 5.17
CA ILE A 81 0.95 1.76 6.28
C ILE A 81 2.25 2.48 5.93
N LEU A 82 2.76 2.32 4.70
CA LEU A 82 3.96 3.01 4.24
C LEU A 82 3.78 4.54 4.24
N GLN A 83 2.61 5.04 3.82
CA GLN A 83 2.29 6.47 3.91
C GLN A 83 2.31 6.96 5.36
N GLN A 84 1.66 6.25 6.28
CA GLN A 84 1.66 6.63 7.70
C GLN A 84 3.05 6.59 8.34
N LEU A 85 3.88 5.61 7.96
CA LEU A 85 5.27 5.53 8.41
C LEU A 85 6.11 6.71 7.88
N ALA A 86 5.92 7.08 6.62
CA ALA A 86 6.59 8.22 6.01
C ALA A 86 6.15 9.57 6.62
N ASP A 87 4.87 9.70 6.94
CA ASP A 87 4.29 10.89 7.59
C ASP A 87 4.62 10.98 9.09
N GLY A 88 5.37 10.01 9.64
CA GLY A 88 5.82 10.01 11.03
C GLY A 88 4.75 9.59 12.04
N GLY A 89 3.63 8.98 11.60
CA GLY A 89 2.55 8.52 12.48
C GLY A 89 3.00 7.50 13.55
N ALA A 90 4.09 6.77 13.33
CA ALA A 90 4.68 5.88 14.32
C ALA A 90 5.60 6.60 15.34
N LEU A 91 6.12 7.78 15.02
CA LEU A 91 7.01 8.56 15.90
C LEU A 91 6.26 9.54 16.81
N SER A 92 5.00 9.88 16.51
CA SER A 92 4.18 10.71 17.41
C SER A 92 3.60 9.94 18.60
N LEU A 93 3.50 8.61 18.51
CA LEU A 93 3.01 7.75 19.60
C LEU A 93 4.04 7.51 20.72
N SER A 94 5.34 7.78 20.50
CA SER A 94 6.37 7.70 21.55
C SER A 94 6.72 9.07 22.18
N ALA A 95 6.36 10.17 21.53
CA ALA A 95 6.56 11.54 22.03
C ALA A 95 5.40 12.05 22.91
N GLY A 96 4.37 11.22 23.16
CA GLY A 96 3.13 11.58 23.84
C GLY A 96 2.97 11.07 25.27
N THR A 97 4.05 10.74 25.99
CA THR A 97 4.01 10.50 27.45
C THR A 97 5.23 11.09 28.14
N SER A 98 5.10 12.36 28.52
CA SER A 98 5.92 12.99 29.57
C SER A 98 5.07 14.10 30.18
N ASN A 99 4.64 13.85 31.42
CA ASN A 99 4.03 14.74 32.43
C ASN A 99 3.96 16.24 32.13
#